data_AF-A0ABD0RQB6-F1
#
_entry.id   AF-A0ABD0RQB6-F1
#
_cell.length_a   1.000
_cell.length_b   1.000
_cell.length_c   1.000
_cell.angle_alpha   90.00
_cell.angle_beta   90.00
_cell.angle_gamma   90.00
#
_symmetry.space_group_name_H-M   'P 1'
#
loop_
_entity.id
_entity.type
_entity.pdbx_description
1 polymer ?
#
loop_
_entity_poly.entity_id
_entity_poly.type
_entity_poly.pdbx_seq_one_letter_code
_entity_poly.pdbx_strand_id
1 'polypeptide(L)'
;TARLLRLVRVARKLDRYSEYGAAVLFLLMCTFALIAHWLACIWYAIGNVERSGPSRIGWLDSLGEQLGKPYNKTNPASGPSIKDKYVTALYFTFSSLTSVGFGNVSPNTNSEKIFSICVMLIGG
;
A
#
# COMPACT_ATOMS: atom_id res chain seq x y z
N THR A 1 43.93 -12.87 27.39
CA THR A 1 43.47 -11.47 27.56
C THR A 1 43.50 -10.65 26.27
N ALA A 2 44.47 -10.77 25.35
CA ALA A 2 44.51 -9.99 24.09
C ALA A 2 43.37 -10.26 23.08
N ARG A 3 42.75 -11.46 23.10
CA ARG A 3 41.70 -11.88 22.16
C ARG A 3 40.36 -11.16 22.40
N LEU A 4 40.01 -10.92 23.67
CA LEU A 4 38.80 -10.16 24.07
C LEU A 4 38.90 -8.69 23.70
N LEU A 5 40.09 -8.07 23.85
CA LEU A 5 40.32 -6.68 23.45
C LEU A 5 40.17 -6.46 21.94
N ARG A 6 40.47 -7.47 21.11
CA ARG A 6 40.21 -7.41 19.66
C ARG A 6 38.71 -7.44 19.36
N LEU A 7 37.93 -8.28 20.03
CA LEU A 7 36.46 -8.33 19.90
C LEU A 7 35.79 -7.01 20.31
N VAL A 8 36.23 -6.37 21.39
CA VAL A 8 35.70 -5.06 21.82
C VAL A 8 36.00 -3.95 20.81
N ARG A 9 37.13 -4.01 20.09
CA ARG A 9 37.44 -3.08 18.99
C ARG A 9 36.56 -3.34 17.76
N VAL A 10 36.27 -4.60 17.46
CA VAL A 10 35.36 -4.99 16.37
C VAL A 10 33.91 -4.62 16.71
N ALA A 11 33.45 -4.89 17.93
CA ALA A 11 32.11 -4.54 18.40
C ALA A 11 31.85 -3.02 18.35
N ARG A 12 32.80 -2.19 18.81
CA ARG A 12 32.70 -0.73 18.69
C ARG A 12 32.72 -0.21 17.25
N LYS A 13 33.32 -0.97 16.33
CA LYS A 13 33.30 -0.66 14.89
C LYS A 13 31.98 -1.09 14.27
N LEU A 14 31.45 -2.24 14.69
CA LEU A 14 30.15 -2.79 14.30
C LEU A 14 29.00 -1.90 14.78
N ASP A 15 29.07 -1.35 15.98
CA ASP A 15 28.07 -0.43 16.54
C ASP A 15 27.95 0.85 15.70
N ARG A 16 29.09 1.41 15.28
CA ARG A 16 29.12 2.52 14.33
C ARG A 16 28.58 2.15 12.94
N TYR A 17 28.91 0.96 12.43
CA TYR A 17 28.29 0.45 11.19
C TYR A 17 26.79 0.17 11.36
N SER A 18 26.35 -0.21 12.55
CA SER A 18 24.96 -0.49 12.92
C SER A 18 24.15 0.80 13.02
N GLU A 19 24.72 1.91 13.51
CA GLU A 19 24.08 3.23 13.48
C GLU A 19 23.78 3.67 12.04
N TYR A 20 24.76 3.56 11.13
CA TYR A 20 24.55 3.84 9.71
C TYR A 20 23.55 2.84 9.08
N GLY A 21 23.62 1.56 9.47
CA GLY A 21 22.68 0.53 9.02
C GLY A 21 21.24 0.82 9.44
N ALA A 22 21.01 1.17 10.70
CA ALA A 22 19.70 1.53 11.24
C ALA A 22 19.14 2.80 10.57
N ALA A 23 19.98 3.81 10.34
CA ALA A 23 19.59 5.02 9.62
C ALA A 23 19.18 4.71 8.17
N VAL A 24 19.94 3.88 7.47
CA VAL A 24 19.61 3.45 6.10
C VAL A 24 18.31 2.64 6.07
N LEU A 25 18.12 1.70 7.00
CA LEU A 25 16.88 0.92 7.11
C LEU A 25 15.67 1.81 7.39
N PHE A 26 15.81 2.79 8.28
CA PHE A 26 14.75 3.76 8.57
C PHE A 26 14.39 4.57 7.32
N LEU A 27 15.40 5.09 6.60
CA LEU A 27 15.18 5.83 5.35
C LEU A 27 14.47 4.96 4.31
N LEU A 28 14.87 3.70 4.15
CA LEU A 28 14.22 2.76 3.23
C LEU A 28 12.77 2.46 3.62
N MET A 29 12.46 2.35 4.91
CA MET A 29 11.07 2.18 5.36
C MET A 29 10.23 3.44 5.10
N CYS A 30 10.80 4.63 5.32
CA CYS A 30 10.11 5.88 5.02
C CYS A 30 9.85 6.03 3.51
N THR A 31 10.83 5.75 2.65
CA THR A 31 10.63 5.83 1.20
C THR A 31 9.61 4.82 0.71
N PHE A 32 9.66 3.58 1.22
CA PHE A 32 8.67 2.56 0.92
C PHE A 32 7.24 2.99 1.32
N ALA A 33 7.08 3.53 2.53
CA ALA A 33 5.78 4.01 3.02
C ALA A 33 5.24 5.19 2.18
N LEU A 34 6.12 6.10 1.75
CA LEU A 34 5.73 7.22 0.87
C LEU A 34 5.27 6.74 -0.50
N ILE A 35 5.98 5.77 -1.10
CA ILE A 35 5.59 5.17 -2.37
C ILE A 35 4.23 4.46 -2.24
N ALA A 36 4.05 3.67 -1.18
CA ALA A 36 2.78 2.98 -0.91
C ALA A 36 1.60 3.95 -0.73
N HIS A 37 1.82 5.08 -0.04
CA HIS A 37 0.82 6.15 0.11
C HIS A 37 0.47 6.81 -1.22
N TRP A 38 1.46 7.15 -2.05
CA TRP A 38 1.24 7.72 -3.37
C TRP A 38 0.42 6.80 -4.26
N LEU A 39 0.80 5.53 -4.33
CA LEU A 39 0.08 4.52 -5.09
C LEU A 39 -1.35 4.33 -4.55
N ALA A 40 -1.55 4.38 -3.23
CA ALA A 40 -2.88 4.25 -2.64
C ALA A 40 -3.78 5.44 -3.00
N CYS A 41 -3.24 6.65 -3.02
CA CYS A 41 -3.95 7.84 -3.47
C CYS A 41 -4.33 7.74 -4.96
N ILE A 42 -3.44 7.22 -5.80
CA ILE A 42 -3.74 6.98 -7.23
C ILE A 42 -4.83 5.91 -7.38
N TRP A 43 -4.74 4.80 -6.64
CA TRP A 43 -5.75 3.74 -6.63
C TRP A 43 -7.14 4.25 -6.22
N TYR A 44 -7.17 5.10 -5.19
CA TYR A 44 -8.38 5.80 -4.76
C TYR A 44 -8.94 6.74 -5.84
N ALA A 45 -8.07 7.52 -6.48
CA ALA A 45 -8.46 8.41 -7.57
C ALA A 45 -9.07 7.63 -8.76
N ILE A 46 -8.46 6.51 -9.16
CA ILE A 46 -8.98 5.63 -10.22
C ILE A 46 -10.39 5.17 -9.87
N GLY A 47 -10.60 4.61 -8.68
CA GLY A 47 -11.92 4.14 -8.27
C GLY A 47 -12.97 5.26 -8.26
N ASN A 48 -12.61 6.47 -7.82
CA ASN A 48 -13.54 7.60 -7.79
C ASN A 48 -13.89 8.14 -9.18
N VAL A 49 -12.93 8.12 -10.11
CA VAL A 49 -13.16 8.49 -11.52
C VAL A 49 -14.04 7.45 -12.21
N GLU A 50 -13.74 6.16 -12.06
CA GLU A 50 -14.52 5.08 -12.70
C GLU A 50 -15.96 5.02 -12.18
N ARG A 51 -16.16 5.29 -10.89
CA ARG A 51 -17.49 5.47 -10.29
C ARG A 51 -18.31 6.57 -10.95
N SER A 52 -17.66 7.66 -11.38
CA SER A 52 -18.32 8.78 -12.06
C SER A 52 -18.62 8.48 -13.52
N GLY A 53 -18.06 7.40 -14.07
CA GLY A 53 -18.28 6.93 -15.43
C GLY A 53 -19.49 6.00 -15.59
N PRO A 54 -19.72 5.49 -16.82
CA PRO A 54 -20.81 4.55 -17.11
C PRO A 54 -20.59 3.15 -16.52
N SER A 55 -19.33 2.78 -16.26
CA SER A 55 -18.93 1.47 -15.73
C SER A 55 -18.95 1.47 -14.20
N ARG A 56 -20.08 1.09 -13.60
CA ARG A 56 -20.27 1.09 -12.12
C ARG A 56 -19.82 -0.20 -11.42
N ILE A 57 -18.82 -0.87 -11.97
CA ILE A 57 -18.33 -2.15 -11.44
C ILE A 57 -16.84 -1.97 -11.19
N GLY A 58 -16.51 -1.22 -10.14
CA GLY A 58 -15.14 -1.00 -9.69
C GLY A 58 -14.89 -1.56 -8.29
N TRP A 59 -13.63 -1.52 -7.85
CA TRP A 59 -13.23 -2.03 -6.55
C TRP A 59 -13.95 -1.32 -5.37
N LEU A 60 -14.30 -0.04 -5.55
CA LEU A 60 -15.06 0.72 -4.55
C LEU A 60 -16.47 0.14 -4.34
N ASP A 61 -17.15 -0.28 -5.40
CA ASP A 61 -18.50 -0.83 -5.30
C ASP A 61 -18.47 -2.20 -4.61
N SER A 62 -17.49 -3.05 -4.95
CA SER A 62 -17.25 -4.31 -4.25
C SER A 62 -16.95 -4.10 -2.76
N LEU A 63 -16.14 -3.08 -2.41
CA LEU A 63 -15.88 -2.71 -1.01
C LEU A 63 -17.16 -2.30 -0.27
N GLY A 64 -18.04 -1.55 -0.93
CA GLY A 64 -19.33 -1.16 -0.36
C GLY A 64 -20.21 -2.36 -0.02
N GLU A 65 -20.23 -3.37 -0.90
CA GLU A 65 -20.94 -4.63 -0.64
C GLU A 65 -20.33 -5.41 0.53
N GLN A 66 -18.99 -5.56 0.56
CA GLN A 66 -18.29 -6.27 1.63
C GLN A 66 -18.51 -5.63 3.02
N LEU A 67 -18.57 -4.31 3.08
CA LEU A 67 -18.78 -3.56 4.34
C LEU A 67 -20.27 -3.42 4.70
N GLY A 68 -21.20 -3.94 3.91
CA GLY A 68 -22.63 -3.74 4.10
C GLY A 68 -23.07 -2.27 3.95
N LYS A 69 -22.26 -1.45 3.29
CA LYS A 69 -22.52 -0.03 2.99
C LYS A 69 -22.58 0.17 1.47
N PRO A 70 -23.54 -0.45 0.77
CA PRO A 70 -23.62 -0.35 -0.68
C PRO A 70 -23.92 1.08 -1.09
N TYR A 71 -23.48 1.43 -2.30
CA TYR A 71 -23.77 2.73 -2.87
C TYR A 71 -25.18 2.78 -3.44
N ASN A 72 -25.92 3.81 -3.08
CA ASN A 72 -27.27 4.08 -3.54
C ASN A 72 -27.27 5.23 -4.56
N LYS A 73 -28.02 5.06 -5.65
CA LYS A 73 -28.14 6.06 -6.73
C LYS A 73 -28.86 7.33 -6.28
N THR A 74 -29.75 7.22 -5.30
CA THR A 74 -30.58 8.34 -4.82
C THR A 74 -29.91 9.16 -3.72
N ASN A 75 -28.97 8.58 -2.98
CA ASN A 75 -28.25 9.27 -1.91
C ASN A 75 -26.75 9.35 -2.21
N PRO A 76 -26.21 10.50 -2.66
CA PRO A 76 -24.78 10.63 -2.96
C PRO A 76 -23.89 10.50 -1.72
N ALA A 77 -24.44 10.64 -0.51
CA ALA A 77 -23.75 10.38 0.75
C ALA A 77 -23.70 8.90 1.16
N SER A 78 -24.32 8.01 0.39
CA SER A 78 -24.23 6.56 0.62
C SER A 78 -22.83 6.02 0.30
N GLY A 79 -22.49 4.89 0.92
CA GLY A 79 -21.23 4.20 0.70
C GLY A 79 -20.31 4.08 1.93
N PRO A 80 -19.16 3.42 1.77
CA PRO A 80 -18.13 3.35 2.78
C PRO A 80 -17.54 4.74 3.10
N SER A 81 -17.03 4.91 4.31
CA SER A 81 -16.45 6.18 4.75
C SER A 81 -15.13 6.46 4.02
N ILE A 82 -14.68 7.73 4.00
CA ILE A 82 -13.38 8.09 3.40
C ILE A 82 -12.23 7.31 4.06
N LYS A 83 -12.32 7.08 5.38
CA LYS A 83 -11.35 6.27 6.12
C LYS A 83 -11.34 4.82 5.63
N ASP A 84 -12.52 4.21 5.47
CA ASP A 84 -12.63 2.82 4.97
C ASP A 84 -11.98 2.70 3.58
N LYS A 85 -12.28 3.63 2.67
CA LYS A 85 -11.72 3.66 1.32
C LYS A 85 -10.19 3.80 1.34
N TYR A 86 -9.67 4.73 2.15
CA TYR A 86 -8.23 4.99 2.25
C TYR A 86 -7.46 3.82 2.86
N VAL A 87 -7.97 3.22 3.94
CA VAL A 87 -7.35 2.06 4.60
C VAL A 87 -7.32 0.87 3.65
N THR A 88 -8.43 0.60 2.94
CA THR A 88 -8.48 -0.47 1.94
C THR A 88 -7.52 -0.21 0.77
N ALA A 89 -7.43 1.03 0.28
CA ALA A 89 -6.49 1.39 -0.79
C ALA A 89 -5.02 1.19 -0.37
N LEU A 90 -4.65 1.64 0.83
CA LEU A 90 -3.33 1.37 1.40
C LEU A 90 -3.08 -0.12 1.57
N TYR A 91 -4.05 -0.87 2.09
CA TYR A 91 -3.92 -2.31 2.26
C TYR A 91 -3.62 -3.00 0.92
N PHE A 92 -4.36 -2.64 -0.14
CA PHE A 92 -4.14 -3.16 -1.48
C PHE A 92 -2.73 -2.84 -1.98
N THR A 93 -2.28 -1.59 -1.87
CA THR A 93 -0.96 -1.20 -2.37
C THR A 93 0.17 -1.83 -1.56
N PHE A 94 0.09 -1.84 -0.23
CA PHE A 94 1.08 -2.52 0.61
C PHE A 94 1.15 -4.01 0.29
N SER A 95 0.01 -4.70 0.23
CA SER A 95 -0.01 -6.14 -0.07
C SER A 95 0.51 -6.48 -1.47
N SER A 96 0.33 -5.58 -2.44
CA SER A 96 0.84 -5.73 -3.80
C SER A 96 2.33 -5.43 -3.89
N LEU A 97 2.79 -4.37 -3.22
CA LEU A 97 4.20 -3.99 -3.13
C LEU A 97 5.04 -5.05 -2.40
N THR A 98 4.50 -5.66 -1.34
CA THR A 98 5.17 -6.75 -0.63
C THR A 98 5.02 -8.10 -1.33
N SER A 99 4.39 -8.15 -2.52
CA SER A 99 4.10 -9.37 -3.27
C SER A 99 3.33 -10.45 -2.50
N VAL A 100 2.54 -10.06 -1.48
CA VAL A 100 1.72 -10.99 -0.69
C VAL A 100 0.38 -11.27 -1.37
N GLY A 101 -0.26 -10.22 -1.91
CA GLY A 101 -1.43 -10.34 -2.79
C GLY A 101 -2.61 -11.13 -2.21
N PHE A 102 -3.21 -10.67 -1.11
CA PHE A 102 -4.30 -11.38 -0.42
C PHE A 102 -5.61 -11.52 -1.23
N GLY A 103 -5.80 -10.75 -2.30
CA GLY A 103 -6.94 -10.89 -3.22
C GLY A 103 -8.31 -10.44 -2.68
N ASN A 104 -8.37 -9.81 -1.51
CA ASN A 104 -9.60 -9.23 -0.94
C ASN A 104 -10.12 -8.02 -1.73
N VAL A 105 -9.22 -7.31 -2.41
CA VAL A 105 -9.51 -6.22 -3.33
C VAL A 105 -8.98 -6.64 -4.70
N SER A 106 -9.88 -6.83 -5.65
CA SER A 106 -9.55 -7.26 -7.00
C SER A 106 -9.81 -6.14 -8.01
N PRO A 107 -8.92 -5.96 -9.00
CA PRO A 107 -9.17 -5.07 -10.12
C PRO A 107 -10.25 -5.67 -11.03
N ASN A 108 -11.40 -5.00 -11.13
CA ASN A 108 -12.53 -5.40 -11.96
C ASN A 108 -12.48 -4.74 -13.34
N THR A 109 -12.02 -3.49 -13.40
CA THR A 109 -11.94 -2.70 -14.64
C THR A 109 -10.59 -2.85 -15.35
N ASN A 110 -10.53 -2.46 -16.61
CA ASN A 110 -9.28 -2.49 -17.38
C ASN A 110 -8.25 -1.50 -16.80
N SER A 111 -8.69 -0.33 -16.34
CA SER A 111 -7.83 0.69 -15.71
C SER A 111 -7.22 0.16 -14.41
N GLU A 112 -8.05 -0.47 -13.57
CA GLU A 112 -7.62 -1.09 -12.32
C GLU A 112 -6.62 -2.24 -12.58
N LYS A 113 -6.85 -3.06 -13.61
CA LYS A 113 -5.96 -4.17 -13.99
C LYS A 113 -4.58 -3.67 -14.44
N ILE A 114 -4.55 -2.65 -15.30
CA ILE A 114 -3.29 -2.05 -15.76
C ILE A 114 -2.52 -1.47 -14.58
N PHE A 115 -3.20 -0.74 -13.69
CA PHE A 115 -2.56 -0.19 -12.50
C PHE A 115 -2.00 -1.30 -11.59
N SER A 116 -2.77 -2.36 -11.36
CA SER A 116 -2.31 -3.51 -10.55
C SER A 116 -1.05 -4.14 -11.12
N ILE A 117 -0.96 -4.30 -12.45
CA ILE A 117 0.25 -4.82 -13.13
C ILE A 117 1.44 -3.89 -12.89
N CYS A 118 1.25 -2.57 -13.03
CA CYS A 118 2.32 -1.60 -12.76
C CYS A 118 2.82 -1.66 -11.31
N VAL A 119 1.91 -1.76 -10.33
CA VAL A 119 2.29 -1.86 -8.91
C VAL A 119 3.06 -3.15 -8.63
N MET A 120 2.62 -4.27 -9.22
CA MET A 120 3.33 -5.56 -9.09
C MET A 120 4.74 -5.51 -9.68
N LEU A 121 4.93 -4.82 -10.83
CA LEU A 121 6.27 -4.63 -11.42
C LEU A 121 7.19 -3.71 -10.59
N ILE A 122 6.63 -2.84 -9.76
CA ILE A 122 7.40 -1.96 -8.87
C ILE A 122 7.76 -2.67 -7.56
N GLY A 123 6.89 -3.57 -7.09
CA GLY A 123 7.06 -4.30 -5.82
C GLY A 123 7.89 -5.59 -5.91
N GLY A 124 8.01 -6.19 -7.11
CA GLY A 124 8.84 -7.36 -7.38
C GLY A 124 10.26 -7.00 -7.79
#